data_AF-A0A6N6WV59-F1
#
_entry.id   AF-A0A6N6WV59-F1
#
_cell.length_a   1.000
_cell.length_b   1.000
_cell.length_c   1.000
_cell.angle_alpha   90.00
_cell.angle_beta   90.00
_cell.angle_gamma   90.00
#
_symmetry.space_group_name_H-M   'P 1'
#
loop_
_entity.id
_entity.type
_entity.pdbx_description
1 polymer ?
#
loop_
_entity_poly.entity_id
_entity_poly.type
_entity_poly.pdbx_seq_one_letter_code
_entity_poly.pdbx_strand_id
1 'polypeptide(L)'
;YYGLGFWTCLPIAGLMAAAAGFLLGFPVLRLRGDYLAIVTLGFGEIVRILLLNNTEITGGPNGISQIPKPTFFGLEFSRTAREGGWDTFSNFFGLKYDPSDRVIFLYLVALLLVVLSLFVINRLLRMPLGRAWEALREDEIACRSLGLSPRRIKLTAFTISAAFAGFAGTLFAARQGFVSPESFTFAESAFVLAIVVLGGMG
;
A
#
# COMPACT_ATOMS: atom_id res chain seq x y z
N TYR A 1 9.70 -5.92 15.73
CA TYR A 1 9.03 -5.03 16.68
C TYR A 1 7.81 -5.68 17.34
N TYR A 2 6.80 -6.17 16.60
CA TYR A 2 5.59 -6.80 17.19
C TYR A 2 5.46 -8.33 17.01
N GLY A 3 6.49 -9.01 16.48
CA GLY A 3 6.44 -10.46 16.23
C GLY A 3 5.46 -10.90 15.12
N LEU A 4 4.75 -9.96 14.50
CA LEU A 4 3.83 -10.23 13.39
C LEU A 4 4.60 -10.62 12.13
N GLY A 5 4.19 -11.73 11.50
CA GLY A 5 4.75 -12.19 10.25
C GLY A 5 4.33 -11.32 9.07
N PHE A 6 5.04 -11.49 7.95
CA PHE A 6 4.73 -10.77 6.69
C PHE A 6 3.26 -10.94 6.28
N TRP A 7 2.73 -12.16 6.38
CA TRP A 7 1.36 -12.50 5.98
C TRP A 7 0.27 -11.87 6.85
N THR A 8 0.56 -11.61 8.13
CA THR A 8 -0.36 -10.87 9.01
C THR A 8 -0.26 -9.37 8.79
N CYS A 9 0.95 -8.86 8.52
CA CYS A 9 1.16 -7.43 8.26
C CYS A 9 0.52 -6.98 6.94
N LEU A 10 0.49 -7.84 5.92
CA LEU A 10 -0.10 -7.55 4.61
C LEU A 10 -1.58 -7.09 4.69
N PRO A 11 -2.53 -7.87 5.25
CA PRO A 11 -3.92 -7.44 5.39
C PRO A 11 -4.08 -6.27 6.37
N ILE A 12 -3.32 -6.25 7.47
CA ILE A 12 -3.38 -5.15 8.45
C ILE A 12 -3.00 -3.82 7.80
N ALA A 13 -1.91 -3.79 7.02
CA ALA A 13 -1.48 -2.59 6.33
C ALA A 13 -2.51 -2.11 5.30
N GLY A 14 -3.11 -3.03 4.53
CA GLY A 14 -4.19 -2.69 3.61
C GLY A 14 -5.41 -2.10 4.32
N LEU A 15 -5.84 -2.69 5.44
CA LEU A 15 -6.98 -2.20 6.23
C LEU A 15 -6.68 -0.85 6.90
N MET A 16 -5.50 -0.68 7.47
CA MET A 16 -5.08 0.59 8.07
C MET A 16 -4.99 1.69 7.02
N ALA A 17 -4.43 1.40 5.85
CA ALA A 17 -4.36 2.35 4.76
C ALA A 17 -5.76 2.68 4.22
N ALA A 18 -6.66 1.70 4.11
CA ALA A 18 -8.06 1.93 3.74
C ALA A 18 -8.78 2.84 4.76
N ALA A 19 -8.60 2.59 6.06
CA ALA A 19 -9.19 3.39 7.12
C ALA A 19 -8.66 4.83 7.12
N ALA A 20 -7.33 5.00 7.01
CA ALA A 20 -6.71 6.31 6.86
C ALA A 20 -7.22 7.01 5.60
N GLY A 21 -7.28 6.31 4.46
CA GLY A 21 -7.84 6.82 3.22
C GLY A 21 -9.28 7.29 3.39
N PHE A 22 -10.14 6.48 4.00
CA PHE A 22 -11.54 6.86 4.26
C PHE A 22 -11.66 8.12 5.14
N LEU A 23 -10.91 8.18 6.25
CA LEU A 23 -10.94 9.31 7.16
C LEU A 23 -10.46 10.60 6.51
N LEU A 24 -9.41 10.52 5.69
CA LEU A 24 -8.79 11.67 5.02
C LEU A 24 -9.53 12.08 3.76
N GLY A 25 -10.11 11.13 3.02
CA GLY A 25 -10.91 11.42 1.84
C GLY A 25 -12.14 12.25 2.17
N PHE A 26 -12.73 12.09 3.36
CA PHE A 26 -13.93 12.82 3.74
C PHE A 26 -13.78 14.36 3.76
N PRO A 27 -12.73 14.95 4.40
CA PRO A 27 -12.45 16.38 4.32
C PRO A 27 -11.87 16.81 2.98
N VAL A 28 -10.97 16.01 2.38
CA VAL A 28 -10.28 16.37 1.13
C VAL A 28 -11.27 16.55 -0.03
N LEU A 29 -12.30 15.71 -0.11
CA LEU A 29 -13.34 15.80 -1.16
C LEU A 29 -14.25 17.04 -1.05
N ARG A 30 -14.10 17.87 -0.01
CA ARG A 30 -14.81 19.16 0.11
C ARG A 30 -14.07 20.30 -0.59
N LEU A 31 -12.80 20.11 -0.93
CA LEU A 31 -11.94 21.14 -1.53
C LEU A 31 -12.01 21.07 -3.06
N ARG A 32 -11.82 22.21 -3.73
CA ARG A 32 -11.85 22.32 -5.20
C ARG A 32 -10.68 23.17 -5.69
N GLY A 33 -10.23 22.89 -6.92
CA GLY A 33 -9.15 23.64 -7.57
C GLY A 33 -7.86 23.61 -6.77
N ASP A 34 -7.22 24.76 -6.64
CA ASP A 34 -5.89 24.90 -6.04
C ASP A 34 -5.83 24.48 -4.56
N TYR A 35 -6.94 24.61 -3.84
CA TYR A 35 -7.04 24.18 -2.44
C TYR A 35 -6.86 22.67 -2.27
N LEU A 36 -7.31 21.87 -3.26
CA LEU A 36 -7.13 20.43 -3.23
C LEU A 36 -5.65 20.07 -3.31
N ALA A 37 -4.92 20.71 -4.23
CA ALA A 37 -3.49 20.49 -4.41
C ALA A 37 -2.71 20.87 -3.14
N ILE A 38 -2.93 22.08 -2.61
CA ILE A 38 -2.25 22.56 -1.40
C ILE A 38 -2.46 21.59 -0.22
N VAL A 39 -3.69 21.11 -0.02
CA VAL A 39 -3.98 20.19 1.09
C VAL A 39 -3.36 18.82 0.89
N THR A 40 -3.29 18.29 -0.32
CA THR A 40 -2.59 17.02 -0.56
C THR A 40 -1.10 17.12 -0.27
N LEU A 41 -0.46 18.24 -0.62
CA LEU A 41 0.97 18.45 -0.32
C LEU A 41 1.21 18.66 1.16
N GLY A 42 0.43 19.55 1.79
CA GLY A 42 0.52 19.83 3.22
C GLY A 42 0.27 18.58 4.06
N PHE A 43 -0.70 17.75 3.67
CA PHE A 43 -0.99 16.50 4.36
C PHE A 43 0.19 15.52 4.32
N GLY A 44 0.82 15.33 3.16
CA GLY A 44 2.00 14.47 3.04
C GLY A 44 3.14 14.91 3.97
N GLU A 45 3.41 16.21 4.03
CA GLU A 45 4.46 16.75 4.91
C GLU A 45 4.07 16.67 6.39
N ILE A 46 2.80 16.93 6.74
CA ILE A 46 2.30 16.77 8.12
C ILE A 46 2.49 15.32 8.59
N VAL A 47 2.13 14.33 7.76
CA VAL A 47 2.35 12.91 8.10
C VAL A 47 3.83 12.63 8.30
N ARG A 48 4.70 13.14 7.42
CA ARG A 48 6.16 12.97 7.56
C ARG A 48 6.66 13.53 8.89
N ILE A 49 6.29 14.77 9.23
CA ILE A 49 6.67 15.41 10.49
C ILE A 49 6.12 14.65 11.70
N LEU A 50 4.88 14.18 11.63
CA LEU A 50 4.27 13.39 12.69
C LEU A 50 5.01 12.07 12.93
N LEU A 51 5.44 11.38 11.86
CA LEU A 51 6.25 10.17 11.94
C LEU A 51 7.68 10.43 12.46
N LEU A 52 8.25 11.61 12.16
CA LEU A 52 9.56 12.02 12.67
C LEU A 52 9.51 12.39 14.16
N ASN A 53 8.44 13.06 14.59
CA ASN A 53 8.24 13.43 16.00
C ASN A 53 7.92 12.20 16.86
N ASN A 54 7.22 11.21 16.30
CA ASN A 54 6.87 10.00 17.01
C ASN A 54 8.07 9.04 17.15
N THR A 55 8.78 9.16 18.27
CA THR A 55 9.93 8.30 18.57
C THR A 55 9.52 6.93 19.14
N GLU A 56 8.34 6.83 19.75
CA GLU A 56 7.87 5.59 20.41
C GLU A 56 7.40 4.53 19.42
N ILE A 57 6.67 4.92 18.37
CA ILE A 57 6.05 3.97 17.41
C ILE A 57 6.95 3.76 16.19
N THR A 58 7.51 4.84 15.63
CA THR A 58 8.24 4.80 14.35
C THR A 58 9.75 4.92 14.51
N GLY A 59 10.24 5.17 15.74
CA GLY A 59 11.67 5.40 15.99
C GLY A 59 12.16 6.78 15.53
N GLY A 60 11.23 7.68 15.15
CA GLY A 60 11.55 9.02 14.65
C GLY A 60 12.50 8.98 13.43
N PRO A 61 13.55 9.83 13.40
CA PRO A 61 14.55 9.83 12.32
C PRO A 61 15.30 8.50 12.16
N ASN A 62 15.50 7.77 13.26
CA ASN A 62 16.21 6.48 13.23
C ASN A 62 15.43 5.39 12.48
N GLY A 63 14.11 5.58 12.30
CA GLY A 63 13.25 4.65 11.59
C GLY A 63 13.16 3.26 12.23
N ILE A 64 12.58 2.33 11.47
CA ILE A 64 12.41 0.94 11.86
C ILE A 64 13.42 0.09 11.10
N SER A 65 14.36 -0.49 11.82
CA SER A 65 15.34 -1.46 11.31
C SER A 65 14.96 -2.89 11.69
N GLN A 66 15.59 -3.88 11.03
CA GLN A 66 15.35 -5.31 11.27
C GLN A 66 13.91 -5.76 10.99
N ILE A 67 13.33 -5.28 9.89
CA ILE A 67 12.02 -5.77 9.44
C ILE A 67 12.15 -7.28 9.15
N PRO A 68 11.35 -8.14 9.81
CA PRO A 68 11.41 -9.58 9.61
C PRO A 68 11.29 -9.92 8.14
N LYS A 69 12.22 -10.75 7.65
CA LYS A 69 12.23 -11.17 6.26
C LYS A 69 10.94 -11.95 5.97
N PRO A 70 10.34 -11.79 4.78
CA PRO A 70 9.14 -12.55 4.42
C PRO A 70 9.48 -14.05 4.43
N THR A 71 8.73 -14.81 5.21
CA THR A 71 8.78 -16.27 5.27
C THR A 71 7.69 -16.84 4.36
N PHE A 72 7.91 -18.02 3.80
CA PHE A 72 6.85 -18.72 3.07
C PHE A 72 5.97 -19.45 4.07
N PHE A 73 4.90 -18.81 4.53
CA PHE A 73 3.96 -19.37 5.51
C PHE A 73 4.63 -20.02 6.74
N GLY A 74 5.76 -19.48 7.20
CA GLY A 74 6.55 -20.03 8.32
C GLY A 74 7.86 -20.71 7.93
N LEU A 75 8.06 -21.07 6.66
CA LEU A 75 9.36 -21.53 6.15
C LEU A 75 10.31 -20.34 5.99
N GLU A 76 11.43 -20.37 6.69
CA GLU A 76 12.46 -19.34 6.59
C GLU A 76 13.37 -19.56 5.38
N PHE A 77 13.76 -18.48 4.70
CA PHE A 77 14.81 -18.48 3.66
C PHE A 77 16.20 -18.28 4.28
N SER A 78 16.51 -19.04 5.34
CA SER A 78 17.76 -18.98 6.10
C SER A 78 18.57 -20.26 5.92
N ARG A 79 19.91 -20.20 5.92
CA ARG A 79 20.77 -21.40 5.81
C ARG A 79 20.54 -22.44 6.90
N THR A 80 20.05 -22.01 8.05
CA THR A 80 19.80 -22.86 9.21
C THR A 80 18.41 -22.53 9.76
N ALA A 81 17.60 -23.56 10.01
CA ALA A 81 16.30 -23.40 10.66
C ALA A 81 16.50 -22.87 12.08
N ARG A 82 15.75 -21.83 12.45
CA ARG A 82 15.74 -21.29 13.80
C ARG A 82 15.09 -22.31 14.75
N GLU A 83 15.71 -22.56 15.91
CA GLU A 83 15.16 -23.46 16.93
C GLU A 83 13.71 -23.06 17.26
N GLY A 84 12.76 -23.96 16.97
CA GLY A 84 11.32 -23.79 17.20
C GLY A 84 10.48 -23.33 16.00
N GLY A 85 11.07 -23.14 14.81
CA GLY A 85 10.37 -22.85 13.56
C GLY A 85 10.09 -24.07 12.69
N TRP A 86 9.31 -23.88 11.61
CA TRP A 86 9.17 -24.88 10.54
C TRP A 86 10.51 -24.96 9.77
N ASP A 87 10.76 -26.07 9.07
CA ASP A 87 12.01 -26.28 8.32
C ASP A 87 12.34 -25.12 7.35
N THR A 88 13.62 -24.98 7.00
CA THR A 88 14.04 -24.04 5.96
C THR A 88 13.38 -24.39 4.62
N PHE A 89 13.00 -23.39 3.83
CA PHE A 89 12.46 -23.57 2.47
C PHE A 89 13.29 -24.54 1.60
N SER A 90 14.62 -24.43 1.66
CA SER A 90 15.55 -25.32 0.95
C SER A 90 15.48 -26.78 1.42
N ASN A 91 15.28 -27.03 2.72
CA ASN A 91 15.18 -28.39 3.27
C ASN A 91 13.82 -29.01 2.96
N PHE A 92 12.74 -28.23 3.02
CA PHE A 92 11.38 -28.71 2.71
C PHE A 92 11.22 -29.10 1.24
N PHE A 93 11.79 -28.31 0.32
CA PHE A 93 11.73 -28.59 -1.13
C PHE A 93 12.93 -29.40 -1.67
N GLY A 94 13.90 -29.76 -0.82
CA GLY A 94 15.11 -30.51 -1.21
C GLY A 94 16.02 -29.75 -2.19
N LEU A 95 15.95 -28.42 -2.21
CA LEU A 95 16.70 -27.55 -3.12
C LEU A 95 18.01 -27.07 -2.46
N LYS A 96 19.06 -26.84 -3.27
CA LYS A 96 20.28 -26.18 -2.78
C LYS A 96 19.95 -24.74 -2.38
N TYR A 97 20.36 -24.32 -1.19
CA TYR A 97 20.16 -22.95 -0.72
C TYR A 97 20.92 -21.96 -1.60
N ASP A 98 20.20 -21.09 -2.32
CA ASP A 98 20.77 -19.91 -2.97
C ASP A 98 20.22 -18.63 -2.30
N PRO A 99 21.06 -17.67 -1.88
CA PRO A 99 20.60 -16.36 -1.40
C PRO A 99 19.65 -15.62 -2.36
N SER A 100 19.72 -15.94 -3.66
CA SER A 100 18.88 -15.38 -4.72
C SER A 100 17.42 -15.82 -4.62
N ASP A 101 17.13 -16.99 -4.03
CA ASP A 101 15.78 -17.55 -3.91
C ASP A 101 14.85 -16.63 -3.13
N ARG A 102 15.38 -15.92 -2.13
CA ARG A 102 14.62 -14.92 -1.36
C ARG A 102 14.14 -13.77 -2.25
N VAL A 103 15.02 -13.29 -3.13
CA VAL A 103 14.72 -12.17 -4.01
C VAL A 103 13.69 -12.60 -5.04
N ILE A 104 13.88 -13.78 -5.65
CA ILE A 104 12.93 -14.38 -6.58
C ILE A 104 11.56 -14.56 -5.91
N PHE A 105 11.52 -15.10 -4.69
CA PHE A 105 10.29 -15.27 -3.93
C PHE A 105 9.54 -13.95 -3.72
N LEU A 106 10.23 -12.88 -3.32
CA LEU A 106 9.64 -11.55 -3.18
C LEU A 106 9.05 -11.03 -4.48
N TYR A 107 9.74 -11.23 -5.62
CA TYR A 107 9.21 -10.85 -6.93
C TYR A 107 8.00 -11.70 -7.35
N LEU A 108 7.97 -12.99 -7.02
CA LEU A 108 6.81 -13.85 -7.26
C LEU A 108 5.61 -13.42 -6.42
N VAL A 109 5.80 -13.06 -5.15
CA VAL A 109 4.74 -12.50 -4.30
C VAL A 109 4.27 -11.16 -4.85
N ALA A 110 5.18 -10.29 -5.29
CA ALA A 110 4.83 -9.02 -5.92
C ALA A 110 4.00 -9.23 -7.21
N LEU A 111 4.42 -10.15 -8.07
CA LEU A 111 3.69 -10.52 -9.28
C LEU A 111 2.30 -11.07 -8.94
N LEU A 112 2.19 -11.95 -7.94
CA LEU A 112 0.92 -12.49 -7.49
C LEU A 112 -0.01 -11.39 -6.97
N LEU A 113 0.52 -10.42 -6.19
CA LEU A 113 -0.28 -9.27 -5.75
C LEU A 113 -0.72 -8.37 -6.89
N VAL A 114 0.10 -8.19 -7.93
CA VAL A 114 -0.28 -7.44 -9.14
C VAL A 114 -1.39 -8.17 -9.90
N VAL A 115 -1.26 -9.48 -10.12
CA VAL A 115 -2.31 -10.27 -10.79
C VAL A 115 -3.61 -10.24 -9.97
N LEU A 116 -3.52 -10.37 -8.65
CA LEU A 116 -4.67 -10.30 -7.76
C LEU A 116 -5.30 -8.90 -7.75
N SER A 117 -4.50 -7.84 -7.72
CA SER A 117 -5.03 -6.47 -7.76
C SER A 117 -5.74 -6.20 -9.09
N LEU A 118 -5.16 -6.63 -10.23
CA LEU A 118 -5.80 -6.54 -11.54
C LEU A 118 -7.11 -7.35 -11.59
N PHE A 119 -7.12 -8.56 -11.03
CA PHE A 119 -8.34 -9.37 -10.92
C PHE A 119 -9.42 -8.67 -10.10
N VAL A 120 -9.06 -8.13 -8.93
CA VAL A 120 -9.99 -7.40 -8.05
C VAL A 120 -10.50 -6.13 -8.72
N ILE A 121 -9.63 -5.33 -9.35
CA ILE A 121 -10.03 -4.11 -10.07
C ILE A 121 -10.99 -4.46 -11.21
N ASN A 122 -10.67 -5.46 -12.03
CA ASN A 122 -11.55 -5.91 -13.11
C ASN A 122 -12.91 -6.40 -12.59
N ARG A 123 -12.93 -7.06 -11.43
CA ARG A 123 -14.19 -7.48 -10.79
C ARG A 123 -14.98 -6.28 -10.25
N LEU A 124 -14.31 -5.32 -9.62
CA LEU A 124 -14.92 -4.11 -9.07
C LEU A 124 -15.52 -3.21 -10.17
N LEU A 125 -14.83 -3.08 -11.30
CA LEU A 125 -15.33 -2.31 -12.46
C LEU A 125 -16.63 -2.90 -13.03
N ARG A 126 -16.79 -4.22 -12.98
CA ARG A 126 -18.03 -4.90 -13.43
C ARG A 126 -19.17 -4.84 -12.40
N MET A 127 -18.87 -4.52 -11.14
CA MET A 127 -19.85 -4.38 -10.06
C MET A 127 -20.57 -3.02 -10.10
N PRO A 128 -21.70 -2.85 -9.36
CA PRO A 128 -22.42 -1.58 -9.29
C PRO A 128 -21.55 -0.39 -8.86
N LEU A 129 -20.54 -0.63 -8.01
CA LEU A 129 -19.57 0.39 -7.60
C LEU A 129 -18.75 0.92 -8.78
N GLY A 130 -18.25 0.03 -9.63
CA GLY A 130 -17.50 0.40 -10.83
C GLY A 130 -18.32 1.19 -11.83
N ARG A 131 -19.55 0.74 -12.10
CA ARG A 131 -20.49 1.46 -12.97
C ARG A 131 -20.83 2.85 -12.42
N ALA A 132 -20.93 3.00 -11.10
CA ALA A 132 -21.14 4.30 -10.47
C ALA A 132 -19.91 5.22 -10.60
N TRP A 133 -18.68 4.69 -10.59
CA TRP A 133 -17.47 5.47 -10.88
C TRP A 133 -17.43 5.93 -12.33
N GLU A 134 -17.77 5.05 -13.27
CA GLU A 134 -17.84 5.36 -14.70
C GLU A 134 -18.89 6.44 -14.98
N ALA A 135 -20.11 6.27 -14.47
CA ALA A 135 -21.17 7.28 -14.61
C ALA A 135 -20.79 8.64 -14.01
N LEU A 136 -20.08 8.64 -12.87
CA LEU A 136 -19.61 9.87 -12.23
C LEU A 136 -18.52 10.57 -13.04
N ARG A 137 -17.69 9.82 -13.77
CA ARG A 137 -16.64 10.36 -14.64
C ARG A 137 -17.24 11.11 -15.84
N GLU A 138 -18.34 10.60 -16.39
CA GLU A 138 -19.03 11.21 -17.54
C GLU A 138 -19.76 12.51 -17.15
N ASP A 139 -20.65 12.48 -16.16
CA ASP A 139 -21.38 13.67 -15.72
C ASP A 139 -21.79 13.59 -14.24
N GLU A 140 -21.12 14.40 -13.40
CA GLU A 140 -21.42 14.51 -11.98
C GLU A 140 -22.81 15.10 -11.70
N ILE A 141 -23.28 16.03 -12.55
CA ILE A 141 -24.58 16.70 -12.39
C ILE A 141 -25.71 15.70 -12.72
N ALA A 142 -25.58 14.94 -13.82
CA ALA A 142 -26.53 13.90 -14.17
C ALA A 142 -26.61 12.80 -13.09
N CYS A 143 -25.47 12.36 -12.55
CA CYS A 143 -25.45 11.39 -11.46
C CYS A 143 -26.23 11.87 -10.21
N ARG A 144 -26.13 13.15 -9.87
CA ARG A 144 -26.88 13.74 -8.75
C ARG A 144 -28.38 13.73 -9.01
N SER A 145 -28.81 13.98 -10.25
CA SER A 145 -30.21 13.91 -10.65
C SER A 145 -30.79 12.49 -10.57
N LEU A 146 -29.94 11.46 -10.70
CA LEU A 146 -30.31 10.05 -10.51
C LEU A 146 -30.29 9.60 -9.04
N GLY A 147 -30.05 10.52 -8.09
CA GLY A 147 -30.01 10.22 -6.66
C GLY A 147 -28.70 9.60 -6.16
N LEU A 148 -27.67 9.51 -7.02
CA LEU A 148 -26.33 9.07 -6.60
C LEU A 148 -25.65 10.20 -5.82
N SER A 149 -24.90 9.83 -4.78
CA SER A 149 -24.11 10.79 -4.00
C SER A 149 -22.65 10.78 -4.46
N PRO A 150 -22.17 11.80 -5.20
CA PRO A 150 -20.78 11.84 -5.70
C PRO A 150 -19.75 11.70 -4.59
N ARG A 151 -20.08 12.23 -3.41
CA ARG A 151 -19.22 12.15 -2.24
C ARG A 151 -18.93 10.72 -1.81
N ARG A 152 -19.95 9.85 -1.74
CA ARG A 152 -19.75 8.44 -1.35
C ARG A 152 -18.99 7.68 -2.42
N ILE A 153 -19.29 7.96 -3.68
CA ILE A 153 -18.66 7.31 -4.84
C ILE A 153 -17.16 7.67 -4.94
N LYS A 154 -16.79 8.96 -4.78
CA LYS A 154 -15.38 9.37 -4.73
C LYS A 154 -14.66 8.83 -3.50
N LEU A 155 -15.36 8.73 -2.36
CA LEU A 155 -14.79 8.21 -1.13
C LEU A 155 -14.45 6.71 -1.25
N THR A 156 -15.33 5.90 -1.84
CA THR A 156 -15.02 4.47 -2.08
C THR A 156 -13.83 4.29 -3.02
N ALA A 157 -13.73 5.10 -4.07
CA ALA A 157 -12.57 5.10 -4.95
C ALA A 157 -11.28 5.40 -4.18
N PHE A 158 -11.28 6.46 -3.37
CA PHE A 158 -10.11 6.86 -2.58
C PHE A 158 -9.71 5.81 -1.53
N THR A 159 -10.68 5.23 -0.81
CA THR A 159 -10.45 4.17 0.18
C THR A 159 -9.84 2.91 -0.45
N ILE A 160 -10.34 2.50 -1.61
CA ILE A 160 -9.83 1.31 -2.32
C ILE A 160 -8.41 1.55 -2.84
N SER A 161 -8.14 2.73 -3.41
CA SER A 161 -6.79 3.11 -3.83
C SER A 161 -5.81 3.13 -2.65
N ALA A 162 -6.22 3.66 -1.49
CA ALA A 162 -5.38 3.66 -0.29
C ALA A 162 -5.08 2.24 0.21
N ALA A 163 -6.05 1.32 0.14
CA ALA A 163 -5.83 -0.08 0.48
C ALA A 163 -4.74 -0.73 -0.41
N PHE A 164 -4.81 -0.51 -1.72
CA PHE A 164 -3.79 -1.01 -2.66
C PHE A 164 -2.41 -0.40 -2.40
N ALA A 165 -2.34 0.89 -2.06
CA ALA A 165 -1.09 1.53 -1.65
C ALA A 165 -0.51 0.90 -0.36
N GLY A 166 -1.35 0.51 0.60
CA GLY A 166 -0.94 -0.21 1.81
C GLY A 166 -0.32 -1.58 1.53
N PHE A 167 -0.89 -2.34 0.58
CA PHE A 167 -0.32 -3.61 0.13
C PHE A 167 1.04 -3.42 -0.58
N ALA A 168 1.19 -2.37 -1.38
CA ALA A 168 2.46 -2.03 -2.02
C ALA A 168 3.52 -1.61 -0.98
N GLY A 169 3.14 -0.82 0.02
CA GLY A 169 4.02 -0.37 1.09
C GLY A 169 4.59 -1.51 1.94
N THR A 170 3.81 -2.57 2.18
CA THR A 170 4.28 -3.75 2.92
C THR A 170 5.33 -4.54 2.15
N LEU A 171 5.19 -4.67 0.83
CA LEU A 171 6.23 -5.24 -0.02
C LEU A 171 7.49 -4.37 -0.06
N PHE A 172 7.33 -3.05 -0.18
CA PHE A 172 8.45 -2.11 -0.16
C PHE A 172 9.26 -2.26 1.14
N ALA A 173 8.58 -2.27 2.29
CA ALA A 173 9.19 -2.45 3.59
C ALA A 173 9.92 -3.81 3.72
N ALA A 174 9.30 -4.89 3.22
CA ALA A 174 9.90 -6.24 3.23
C ALA A 174 11.14 -6.36 2.32
N ARG A 175 11.18 -5.59 1.22
CA ARG A 175 12.32 -5.53 0.29
C ARG A 175 13.46 -4.69 0.83
N GLN A 176 13.16 -3.52 1.40
CA GLN A 176 14.17 -2.59 1.89
C GLN A 176 14.79 -3.04 3.23
N GLY A 177 14.01 -3.72 4.09
CA GLY A 177 14.48 -4.21 5.39
C GLY A 177 14.73 -3.13 6.45
N PHE A 178 14.67 -1.87 6.03
CA PHE A 178 14.77 -0.66 6.84
C PHE A 178 13.84 0.40 6.25
N VAL A 179 13.08 1.10 7.10
CA VAL A 179 12.15 2.14 6.68
C VAL A 179 12.30 3.34 7.61
N SER A 180 12.67 4.49 7.07
CA SER A 180 12.70 5.77 7.80
C SER A 180 11.73 6.77 7.16
N PRO A 181 11.10 7.66 7.96
CA PRO A 181 10.24 8.72 7.42
C PRO A 181 10.98 9.67 6.47
N GLU A 182 12.29 9.83 6.64
CA GLU A 182 13.15 10.65 5.77
C GLU A 182 13.23 10.13 4.34
N SER A 183 12.96 8.84 4.13
CA SER A 183 12.92 8.23 2.80
C SER A 183 11.65 8.59 2.01
N PHE A 184 10.63 9.19 2.64
CA PHE A 184 9.34 9.53 2.02
C PHE A 184 9.15 11.04 1.98
N THR A 185 10.02 11.72 1.23
CA THR A 185 9.92 13.17 1.06
C THR A 185 8.85 13.55 0.04
N PHE A 186 8.50 14.84 0.03
CA PHE A 186 7.66 15.41 -1.03
C PHE A 186 8.23 15.14 -2.43
N ALA A 187 9.55 15.20 -2.61
CA ALA A 187 10.20 14.95 -3.90
C ALA A 187 9.92 13.52 -4.40
N GLU A 188 10.01 12.52 -3.52
CA GLU A 188 9.67 11.13 -3.86
C GLU A 188 8.21 10.99 -4.27
N SER A 189 7.30 11.67 -3.57
CA SER A 189 5.87 11.68 -3.92
C SER A 189 5.62 12.33 -5.29
N ALA A 190 6.34 13.41 -5.59
CA ALA A 190 6.29 14.09 -6.89
C ALA A 190 6.86 13.20 -8.01
N PHE A 191 7.93 12.46 -7.76
CA PHE A 191 8.47 11.49 -8.71
C PHE A 191 7.48 10.36 -9.01
N VAL A 192 6.84 9.79 -7.98
CA VAL A 192 5.80 8.77 -8.18
C VAL A 192 4.62 9.32 -8.99
N LEU A 193 4.16 10.54 -8.70
CA LEU A 193 3.12 11.18 -9.48
C LEU A 193 3.56 11.43 -10.93
N ALA A 194 4.80 11.86 -11.15
CA ALA A 194 5.36 12.05 -12.49
C ALA A 194 5.39 10.74 -13.28
N ILE A 195 5.79 9.63 -12.66
CA ILE A 195 5.79 8.28 -13.29
C ILE A 195 4.38 7.89 -13.71
N VAL A 196 3.36 8.15 -12.89
CA VAL A 196 1.96 7.84 -13.22
C VAL A 196 1.47 8.72 -14.38
N VAL A 197 1.78 10.02 -14.36
CA VAL A 197 1.37 10.96 -15.43
C VAL A 197 2.06 10.61 -16.75
N LEU A 198 3.36 10.30 -16.74
CA LEU A 198 4.12 9.87 -17.92
C LEU A 198 3.73 8.47 -18.42
N GLY A 199 3.43 7.56 -17.49
CA GLY A 199 3.04 6.19 -17.79
C GLY A 199 1.68 6.05 -18.48
N GLY A 200 0.90 7.13 -18.52
CA GLY A 200 -0.35 7.25 -19.26
C GLY A 200 -1.54 7.53 -18.37
N MET A 201 -2.07 8.75 -18.46
CA MET A 201 -3.45 9.07 -18.04
C MET A 201 -4.41 8.61 -19.15
N GLY A 202 -5.02 7.44 -18.97
CA GLY A 202 -6.26 7.08 -19.68
C GLY A 202 -7.47 7.73 -19.04
#